data_AF-A3WXA0-F1
#
_entry.id   AF-A3WXA0-F1
#
_cell.length_a   1.000
_cell.length_b   1.000
_cell.length_c   1.000
_cell.angle_alpha   90.00
_cell.angle_beta   90.00
_cell.angle_gamma   90.00
#
_symmetry.space_group_name_H-M   'P 1'
#
loop_
_entity.id
_entity.type
_entity.pdbx_description
1 polymer ?
#
loop_
_entity_poly.entity_id
_entity_poly.type
_entity_poly.pdbx_seq_one_letter_code
_entity_poly.pdbx_strand_id
1 'polypeptide(L)'
;MSTSNRGGRQSSRRPKGRPVEIVDRFRAQHLALAERKIMTDEGVATVMADDSESPLAWLARRKGRDGRAMISRDQFMAGERLRADFTRGNLTPRVTSNWSAPTGGRPRGCGAGPCEMTDLIVAARQRVRLALEACGPEFSGLLMDVCCFLRGLEDVERERGWPSRSAKVVLQLALDRLARHYGFHARAETSAHVRTWLASDARFTSG
;
A
#
# COMPACT_ATOMS: atom_id res chain seq x y z
N MET A 1 -73.53 -15.67 -3.26
CA MET A 1 -73.04 -16.91 -3.90
C MET A 1 -72.40 -16.56 -5.23
N SER A 2 -71.19 -17.06 -5.45
CA SER A 2 -70.45 -17.17 -6.73
C SER A 2 -70.04 -15.88 -7.47
N THR A 3 -68.77 -15.48 -7.27
CA THR A 3 -67.93 -15.00 -8.38
C THR A 3 -66.49 -15.51 -8.20
N SER A 4 -66.07 -16.30 -9.19
CA SER A 4 -64.71 -16.74 -9.50
C SER A 4 -63.71 -15.59 -9.55
N ASN A 5 -62.51 -15.76 -8.98
CA ASN A 5 -61.36 -14.94 -9.34
C ASN A 5 -60.09 -15.80 -9.47
N ARG A 6 -59.67 -16.01 -10.73
CA ARG A 6 -58.35 -16.53 -11.12
C ARG A 6 -57.34 -15.38 -10.97
N GLY A 7 -56.49 -15.45 -9.94
CA GLY A 7 -55.37 -14.52 -9.73
C GLY A 7 -54.04 -15.21 -10.03
N GLY A 8 -53.25 -14.62 -10.92
CA GLY A 8 -52.09 -15.20 -11.57
C GLY A 8 -50.97 -15.69 -10.65
N ARG A 9 -50.31 -16.77 -11.09
CA ARG A 9 -49.01 -17.22 -10.58
C ARG A 9 -48.02 -16.07 -10.66
N GLN A 10 -47.68 -15.49 -9.52
CA GLN A 10 -46.56 -14.57 -9.38
C GLN A 10 -45.28 -15.37 -9.63
N SER A 11 -44.72 -15.19 -10.84
CA SER A 11 -43.36 -15.59 -11.18
C SER A 11 -42.42 -14.91 -10.19
N SER A 12 -41.89 -15.68 -9.25
CA SER A 12 -40.82 -15.26 -8.37
C SER A 12 -39.60 -14.95 -9.23
N ARG A 13 -39.38 -13.65 -9.49
CA ARG A 13 -38.13 -13.15 -10.07
C ARG A 13 -37.00 -13.52 -9.10
N ARG A 14 -36.34 -14.62 -9.43
CA ARG A 14 -35.05 -15.05 -8.86
C ARG A 14 -34.13 -13.83 -8.80
N PRO A 15 -33.58 -13.46 -7.63
CA PRO A 15 -32.65 -12.35 -7.55
C PRO A 15 -31.45 -12.65 -8.47
N LYS A 16 -31.14 -11.69 -9.36
CA LYS A 16 -29.97 -11.71 -10.24
C LYS A 16 -28.74 -12.05 -9.41
N GLY A 17 -27.98 -13.02 -9.90
CA GLY A 17 -26.82 -13.61 -9.23
C GLY A 17 -25.86 -12.55 -8.70
N ARG A 18 -25.36 -12.81 -7.49
CA ARG A 18 -24.17 -12.21 -6.89
C ARG A 18 -23.03 -12.17 -7.93
N PRO A 19 -22.23 -11.08 -8.01
CA PRO A 19 -20.99 -11.07 -8.78
C PRO A 19 -19.93 -11.86 -8.00
N VAL A 20 -20.10 -13.19 -7.92
CA VAL A 20 -19.12 -14.10 -7.31
C VAL A 20 -18.71 -15.05 -8.41
N GLU A 21 -17.67 -14.66 -9.16
CA GLU A 21 -16.74 -15.53 -9.90
C GLU A 21 -15.81 -14.65 -10.77
N ILE A 22 -14.94 -13.86 -10.15
CA ILE A 22 -13.77 -13.28 -10.85
C ILE A 22 -12.50 -14.09 -10.54
N VAL A 23 -12.50 -14.85 -9.44
CA VAL A 23 -11.38 -15.69 -9.01
C VAL A 23 -11.86 -17.12 -8.82
N ASP A 24 -11.30 -18.05 -9.61
CA ASP A 24 -11.59 -19.49 -9.51
C ASP A 24 -11.38 -20.01 -8.09
N ARG A 25 -12.23 -20.94 -7.64
CA ARG A 25 -12.16 -21.61 -6.32
C ARG A 25 -10.77 -22.16 -5.99
N PHE A 26 -10.06 -22.73 -6.98
CA PHE A 26 -8.71 -23.24 -6.81
C PHE A 26 -7.67 -22.13 -6.58
N ARG A 27 -7.88 -20.93 -7.13
CA ARG A 27 -7.02 -19.77 -6.82
C ARG A 27 -7.43 -19.16 -5.48
N ALA A 28 -8.72 -19.05 -5.21
CA ALA A 28 -9.25 -18.46 -3.98
C ALA A 28 -8.78 -19.19 -2.71
N GLN A 29 -8.51 -20.49 -2.76
CA GLN A 29 -7.97 -21.22 -1.60
C GLN A 29 -6.51 -20.84 -1.24
N HIS A 30 -5.77 -20.26 -2.18
CA HIS A 30 -4.37 -19.85 -2.02
C HIS A 30 -4.20 -18.33 -1.90
N LEU A 31 -5.27 -17.55 -2.00
CA LEU A 31 -5.25 -16.10 -1.99
C LEU A 31 -6.03 -15.58 -0.77
N ALA A 32 -5.53 -14.53 -0.13
CA ALA A 32 -6.23 -13.81 0.92
C ALA A 32 -7.07 -12.67 0.28
N LEU A 33 -8.12 -13.04 -0.47
CA LEU A 33 -8.91 -12.09 -1.24
C LEU A 33 -9.72 -11.11 -0.36
N ALA A 34 -9.62 -9.82 -0.63
CA ALA A 34 -10.47 -8.78 -0.04
C ALA A 34 -10.96 -7.75 -1.06
N GLU A 35 -12.15 -7.19 -0.82
CA GLU A 35 -12.70 -6.11 -1.66
C GLU A 35 -11.97 -4.79 -1.40
N ARG A 36 -11.56 -4.12 -2.49
CA ARG A 36 -10.87 -2.84 -2.47
C ARG A 36 -11.50 -1.88 -3.46
N LYS A 37 -11.75 -0.64 -3.02
CA LYS A 37 -12.16 0.45 -3.90
C LYS A 37 -10.92 1.13 -4.49
N ILE A 38 -10.77 1.09 -5.81
CA ILE A 38 -9.70 1.74 -6.56
C ILE A 38 -10.31 2.82 -7.43
N MET A 39 -9.64 3.96 -7.55
CA MET A 39 -10.03 5.00 -8.50
C MET A 39 -9.50 4.62 -9.88
N THR A 40 -10.38 4.42 -10.85
CA THR A 40 -10.08 4.23 -12.27
C THR A 40 -10.50 5.48 -13.04
N ASP A 41 -10.10 5.58 -14.32
CA ASP A 41 -10.49 6.70 -15.20
C ASP A 41 -12.01 6.81 -15.39
N GLU A 42 -12.76 5.75 -15.08
CA GLU A 42 -14.22 5.66 -15.15
C GLU A 42 -14.93 5.87 -13.79
N GLY A 43 -14.17 6.04 -12.69
CA GLY A 43 -14.71 6.28 -11.35
C GLY A 43 -14.19 5.32 -10.28
N VAL A 44 -14.91 5.18 -9.15
CA VAL A 44 -14.54 4.25 -8.08
C VAL A 44 -14.98 2.84 -8.45
N ALA A 45 -14.02 1.96 -8.79
CA ALA A 45 -14.27 0.55 -9.04
C ALA A 45 -13.97 -0.28 -7.79
N THR A 46 -14.87 -1.20 -7.43
CA THR A 46 -14.59 -2.21 -6.40
C THR A 46 -13.95 -3.44 -7.06
N VAL A 47 -12.74 -3.80 -6.67
CA VAL A 47 -12.01 -4.97 -7.16
C VAL A 47 -11.68 -5.93 -6.02
N MET A 48 -11.52 -7.21 -6.33
CA MET A 48 -10.92 -8.17 -5.41
C MET A 48 -9.40 -8.07 -5.52
N ALA A 49 -8.73 -7.78 -4.42
CA ALA A 49 -7.27 -7.77 -4.32
C ALA A 49 -6.82 -8.87 -3.36
N ASP A 50 -5.70 -9.53 -3.65
CA ASP A 50 -5.10 -10.46 -2.69
C ASP A 50 -4.29 -9.68 -1.65
N ASP A 51 -4.65 -9.84 -0.39
CA ASP A 51 -4.04 -9.16 0.75
C ASP A 51 -2.63 -9.68 1.04
N SER A 52 -2.29 -10.88 0.55
CA SER A 52 -0.94 -11.40 0.62
C SER A 52 0.03 -10.62 -0.29
N GLU A 53 -0.49 -9.88 -1.29
CA GLU A 53 0.31 -9.09 -2.22
C GLU A 53 0.94 -7.84 -1.60
N SER A 54 0.55 -7.43 -0.39
CA SER A 54 1.20 -6.30 0.30
C SER A 54 1.26 -6.52 1.81
N PRO A 55 2.47 -6.68 2.40
CA PRO A 55 2.62 -6.79 3.85
C PRO A 55 2.10 -5.54 4.59
N LEU A 56 2.10 -4.37 3.93
CA LEU A 56 1.50 -3.16 4.46
C LEU A 56 -0.02 -3.27 4.57
N ALA A 57 -0.69 -3.92 3.61
CA ALA A 57 -2.13 -4.07 3.62
C ALA A 57 -2.60 -4.98 4.77
N TRP A 58 -1.82 -5.99 5.13
CA TRP A 58 -2.05 -6.79 6.33
C TRP A 58 -1.84 -5.97 7.61
N LEU A 59 -0.76 -5.18 7.69
CA LEU A 59 -0.47 -4.32 8.85
C LEU A 59 -1.54 -3.22 9.05
N ALA A 60 -2.07 -2.64 7.98
CA ALA A 60 -3.09 -1.59 8.07
C ALA A 60 -4.42 -2.10 8.65
N ARG A 61 -4.75 -3.38 8.42
CA ARG A 61 -6.00 -4.00 8.91
C ARG A 61 -5.85 -4.63 10.28
N ARG A 62 -4.69 -5.26 10.55
CA ARG A 62 -4.48 -5.95 11.81
C ARG A 62 -4.44 -4.94 12.95
N LYS A 63 -5.22 -5.21 13.99
CA LYS A 63 -5.20 -4.45 15.23
C LYS A 63 -4.10 -4.99 16.14
N GLY A 64 -3.30 -4.09 16.69
CA GLY A 64 -2.32 -4.42 17.73
C GLY A 64 -3.00 -4.75 19.06
N ARG A 65 -2.17 -5.00 20.09
CA ARG A 65 -2.64 -5.22 21.47
C ARG A 65 -3.53 -4.08 21.98
N ASP A 66 -3.29 -2.87 21.51
CA ASP A 66 -4.01 -1.66 21.91
C ASP A 66 -5.29 -1.41 21.09
N GLY A 67 -5.71 -2.38 20.25
CA GLY A 67 -6.91 -2.28 19.42
C GLY A 67 -6.82 -1.33 18.23
N ARG A 68 -5.70 -0.63 18.06
CA ARG A 68 -5.41 0.28 16.93
C ARG A 68 -4.74 -0.47 15.78
N ALA A 69 -4.93 0.01 14.55
CA ALA A 69 -4.23 -0.50 13.37
C ALA A 69 -2.70 -0.48 13.59
N MET A 70 -1.99 -1.48 13.06
CA MET A 70 -0.54 -1.58 13.26
C MET A 70 0.25 -0.50 12.50
N ILE A 71 -0.33 0.12 11.48
CA ILE A 71 0.21 1.31 10.80
C ILE A 71 -0.91 2.31 10.56
N SER A 72 -0.57 3.60 10.49
CA SER A 72 -1.55 4.65 10.20
C SER A 72 -1.95 4.67 8.72
N ARG A 73 -3.04 5.37 8.39
CA ARG A 73 -3.45 5.55 6.99
C ARG A 73 -2.39 6.29 6.18
N ASP A 74 -1.74 7.29 6.76
CA ASP A 74 -0.71 8.10 6.08
C ASP A 74 0.55 7.27 5.82
N GLN A 75 0.96 6.47 6.79
CA GLN A 75 2.05 5.48 6.64
C GLN A 75 1.73 4.47 5.54
N PHE A 76 0.50 3.96 5.52
CA PHE A 76 0.04 3.02 4.50
C PHE A 76 0.07 3.65 3.08
N MET A 77 -0.45 4.86 2.92
CA MET A 77 -0.43 5.59 1.65
C MET A 77 1.00 5.90 1.19
N ALA A 78 1.89 6.29 2.11
CA ALA A 78 3.29 6.55 1.82
C ALA A 78 4.03 5.31 1.29
N GLY A 79 3.85 4.17 1.94
CA GLY A 79 4.45 2.91 1.53
C GLY A 79 3.93 2.41 0.18
N GLU A 80 2.62 2.45 -0.04
CA GLU A 80 2.04 2.10 -1.35
C GLU A 80 2.44 3.08 -2.46
N ARG A 81 2.61 4.37 -2.13
CA ARG A 81 3.11 5.36 -3.09
C ARG A 81 4.54 5.04 -3.51
N LEU A 82 5.41 4.71 -2.56
CA LEU A 82 6.78 4.27 -2.85
C LEU A 82 6.79 3.04 -3.75
N ARG A 83 5.97 2.02 -3.43
CA ARG A 83 5.83 0.82 -4.25
C ARG A 83 5.38 1.15 -5.67
N ALA A 84 4.38 2.01 -5.82
CA ALA A 84 3.88 2.43 -7.13
C ALA A 84 4.95 3.18 -7.95
N ASP A 85 5.73 4.06 -7.32
CA ASP A 85 6.85 4.74 -8.00
C ASP A 85 7.99 3.77 -8.36
N PHE A 86 8.27 2.77 -7.51
CA PHE A 86 9.24 1.71 -7.79
C PHE A 86 8.83 0.85 -9.00
N THR A 87 7.58 0.42 -9.07
CA THR A 87 7.04 -0.35 -10.20
C THR A 87 7.02 0.47 -11.48
N ARG A 88 6.56 1.73 -11.45
CA ARG A 88 6.59 2.64 -12.62
C ARG A 88 8.01 2.92 -13.11
N GLY A 89 8.99 2.97 -12.18
CA GLY A 89 10.40 3.13 -12.50
C GLY A 89 11.04 1.91 -13.17
N ASN A 90 10.31 0.81 -13.38
CA ASN A 90 10.86 -0.48 -13.83
C ASN A 90 12.09 -0.89 -12.99
N LEU A 91 12.05 -0.66 -11.68
CA LEU A 91 13.14 -1.00 -10.76
C LEU A 91 13.03 -2.43 -10.21
N THR A 92 11.92 -3.12 -10.50
CA THR A 92 11.74 -4.55 -10.17
C THR A 92 12.72 -5.40 -11.00
N PRO A 93 13.46 -6.34 -10.38
CA PRO A 93 14.26 -7.33 -11.10
C PRO A 93 13.38 -8.09 -12.10
N ARG A 94 13.75 -8.07 -13.38
CA ARG A 94 12.98 -8.77 -14.42
C ARG A 94 13.41 -10.23 -14.47
N VAL A 95 12.51 -11.14 -14.10
CA VAL A 95 12.73 -12.61 -14.14
C VAL A 95 12.26 -13.23 -15.45
N THR A 96 11.51 -12.51 -16.28
CA THR A 96 11.01 -13.01 -17.58
C THR A 96 11.57 -12.22 -18.76
N SER A 97 11.95 -12.94 -19.83
CA SER A 97 12.32 -12.35 -21.12
C SER A 97 11.15 -11.56 -21.69
N ASN A 98 11.41 -10.31 -22.11
CA ASN A 98 10.41 -9.44 -22.70
C ASN A 98 10.16 -9.82 -24.16
N TRP A 99 9.07 -10.55 -24.43
CA TRP A 99 8.62 -10.84 -25.80
C TRP A 99 7.77 -9.72 -26.41
N SER A 100 7.51 -8.63 -25.68
CA SER A 100 6.83 -7.43 -26.20
C SER A 100 7.80 -6.29 -26.51
N ALA A 101 8.99 -6.60 -27.02
CA ALA A 101 9.64 -5.65 -27.90
C ALA A 101 8.75 -5.50 -29.15
N PRO A 102 8.21 -4.32 -29.48
CA PRO A 102 7.45 -4.17 -30.71
C PRO A 102 8.45 -4.27 -31.87
N THR A 103 8.55 -5.45 -32.47
CA THR A 103 9.15 -5.64 -33.79
C THR A 103 8.22 -5.02 -34.82
N GLY A 104 8.37 -3.72 -35.03
CA GLY A 104 7.84 -3.01 -36.20
C GLY A 104 6.34 -2.67 -36.17
N GLY A 105 6.02 -1.49 -36.70
CA GLY A 105 4.64 -1.09 -37.05
C GLY A 105 3.96 -0.19 -36.04
N ARG A 106 3.99 1.12 -36.30
CA ARG A 106 3.34 2.19 -35.52
C ARG A 106 1.88 2.37 -35.95
N PRO A 107 0.87 2.21 -35.07
CA PRO A 107 -0.43 2.85 -35.30
C PRO A 107 -0.29 4.33 -34.91
N ARG A 108 -0.50 5.25 -35.86
CA ARG A 108 -0.72 6.68 -35.54
C ARG A 108 -2.05 6.77 -34.79
N GLY A 109 -2.04 7.25 -33.55
CA GLY A 109 -3.31 7.60 -32.88
C GLY A 109 -3.35 7.61 -31.35
N CYS A 110 -2.31 7.20 -30.65
CA CYS A 110 -2.27 7.24 -29.17
C CYS A 110 -1.26 8.30 -28.70
N GLY A 111 -1.77 9.35 -28.04
CA GLY A 111 -1.05 10.57 -27.67
C GLY A 111 -0.06 10.45 -26.51
N ALA A 112 0.76 9.39 -26.48
CA ALA A 112 1.96 9.36 -25.67
C ALA A 112 3.11 8.75 -26.46
N GLY A 113 4.06 9.59 -26.90
CA GLY A 113 5.22 9.13 -27.66
C GLY A 113 6.17 8.29 -26.80
N PRO A 114 7.07 7.49 -27.41
CA PRO A 114 8.12 6.77 -26.68
C PRO A 114 8.96 7.66 -25.75
N CYS A 115 9.14 8.94 -26.11
CA CYS A 115 9.86 9.92 -25.31
C CYS A 115 9.14 10.29 -24.00
N GLU A 116 7.82 10.45 -24.05
CA GLU A 116 7.02 10.76 -22.85
C GLU A 116 6.98 9.56 -21.91
N MET A 117 6.93 8.34 -22.44
CA MET A 117 7.04 7.11 -21.65
C MET A 117 8.39 7.02 -20.93
N THR A 118 9.50 7.36 -21.60
CA THR A 118 10.82 7.40 -20.96
C THR A 118 10.90 8.46 -19.86
N ASP A 119 10.32 9.64 -20.07
CA ASP A 119 10.32 10.72 -19.09
C ASP A 119 9.54 10.33 -17.82
N LEU A 120 8.40 9.65 -17.98
CA LEU A 120 7.61 9.13 -16.85
C LEU A 120 8.40 8.11 -16.02
N ILE A 121 9.16 7.22 -16.66
CA ILE A 121 10.02 6.23 -15.98
C ILE A 121 11.15 6.94 -15.23
N VAL A 122 11.82 7.91 -15.88
CA VAL A 122 12.90 8.69 -15.26
C VAL A 122 12.38 9.47 -14.05
N ALA A 123 11.23 10.13 -14.19
CA ALA A 123 10.60 10.85 -13.09
C ALA A 123 10.21 9.92 -11.92
N ALA A 124 9.72 8.72 -12.20
CA ALA A 124 9.42 7.73 -11.17
C ALA A 124 10.67 7.29 -10.41
N ARG A 125 11.78 7.00 -11.13
CA ARG A 125 13.07 6.65 -10.51
C ARG A 125 13.61 7.78 -9.64
N GLN A 126 13.51 9.02 -10.11
CA GLN A 126 13.92 10.19 -9.33
C GLN A 126 13.11 10.32 -8.04
N ARG A 127 11.78 10.14 -8.09
CA ARG A 127 10.94 10.16 -6.88
C ARG A 127 11.33 9.09 -5.87
N VAL A 128 11.60 7.86 -6.33
CA VAL A 128 12.09 6.78 -5.44
C VAL A 128 13.41 7.17 -4.79
N ARG A 129 14.39 7.64 -5.57
CA ARG A 129 15.70 8.06 -5.06
C ARG A 129 15.57 9.15 -4.00
N LEU A 130 14.81 10.21 -4.29
CA LEU A 130 14.61 11.33 -3.37
C LEU A 130 13.89 10.90 -2.09
N ALA A 131 12.93 9.98 -2.19
CA ALA A 131 12.24 9.45 -1.02
C ALA A 131 13.17 8.64 -0.11
N LEU A 132 14.02 7.79 -0.69
CA LEU A 132 15.01 7.00 0.06
C LEU A 132 16.07 7.91 0.70
N GLU A 133 16.59 8.90 -0.03
CA GLU A 133 17.52 9.90 0.50
C GLU A 133 16.91 10.69 1.66
N ALA A 134 15.65 11.12 1.53
CA ALA A 134 14.94 11.80 2.59
C ALA A 134 14.76 10.92 3.83
N CYS A 135 14.56 9.62 3.66
CA CYS A 135 14.47 8.63 4.74
C CYS A 135 15.83 8.29 5.37
N GLY A 136 16.92 8.41 4.62
CA GLY A 136 18.27 8.08 5.07
C GLY A 136 18.64 6.60 4.93
N PRO A 137 19.94 6.27 5.01
CA PRO A 137 20.45 4.92 4.79
C PRO A 137 19.89 3.89 5.77
N GLU A 138 19.63 4.30 7.01
CA GLU A 138 19.09 3.43 8.08
C GLU A 138 17.74 2.79 7.72
N PHE A 139 16.89 3.53 7.00
CA PHE A 139 15.53 3.10 6.68
C PHE A 139 15.35 2.68 5.22
N SER A 140 16.24 3.11 4.33
CA SER A 140 16.13 2.84 2.89
C SER A 140 16.05 1.35 2.59
N GLY A 141 16.95 0.55 3.18
CA GLY A 141 16.93 -0.90 2.98
C GLY A 141 15.64 -1.54 3.47
N LEU A 142 15.18 -1.17 4.68
CA LEU A 142 13.94 -1.70 5.26
C LEU A 142 12.71 -1.36 4.42
N LEU A 143 12.62 -0.12 3.93
CA LEU A 143 11.52 0.32 3.09
C LEU A 143 11.50 -0.44 1.75
N MET A 144 12.67 -0.69 1.17
CA MET A 144 12.76 -1.49 -0.06
C MET A 144 12.34 -2.95 0.19
N ASP A 145 12.86 -3.59 1.24
CA ASP A 145 12.51 -4.97 1.61
C ASP A 145 11.01 -5.16 1.77
N VAL A 146 10.37 -4.29 2.56
CA VAL A 146 8.96 -4.47 2.93
C VAL A 146 8.00 -3.88 1.89
N CYS A 147 8.26 -2.67 1.39
CA CYS A 147 7.33 -1.99 0.49
C CYS A 147 7.47 -2.44 -0.96
N CYS A 148 8.70 -2.75 -1.41
CA CYS A 148 8.98 -3.06 -2.82
C CYS A 148 9.15 -4.56 -3.06
N PHE A 149 9.91 -5.25 -2.20
CA PHE A 149 10.17 -6.69 -2.31
C PHE A 149 9.17 -7.55 -1.52
N LEU A 150 8.23 -6.92 -0.82
CA LEU A 150 7.11 -7.58 -0.12
C LEU A 150 7.56 -8.63 0.91
N ARG A 151 8.75 -8.47 1.48
CA ARG A 151 9.29 -9.39 2.48
C ARG A 151 8.51 -9.29 3.79
N GLY A 152 8.29 -10.44 4.42
CA GLY A 152 7.67 -10.51 5.74
C GLY A 152 8.57 -9.87 6.81
N LEU A 153 7.95 -9.29 7.84
CA LEU A 153 8.71 -8.66 8.93
C LEU A 153 9.62 -9.65 9.66
N GLU A 154 9.18 -10.90 9.80
CA GLU A 154 9.95 -11.96 10.46
C GLU A 154 11.23 -12.31 9.70
N ASP A 155 11.20 -12.27 8.36
CA ASP A 155 12.37 -12.49 7.53
C ASP A 155 13.37 -11.34 7.64
N VAL A 156 12.86 -10.12 7.70
CA VAL A 156 13.67 -8.92 7.90
C VAL A 156 14.33 -8.92 9.28
N GLU A 157 13.61 -9.33 10.33
CA GLU A 157 14.17 -9.48 11.69
C GLU A 157 15.32 -10.49 11.70
N ARG A 158 15.10 -11.66 11.09
CA ARG A 158 16.09 -12.73 11.02
C ARG A 158 17.36 -12.32 10.28
N GLU A 159 17.23 -11.66 9.14
CA GLU A 159 18.39 -11.26 8.33
C GLU A 159 19.18 -10.11 8.98
N ARG A 160 18.49 -9.18 9.64
CA ARG A 160 19.13 -8.03 10.30
C ARG A 160 19.60 -8.32 11.73
N GLY A 161 19.35 -9.53 12.24
CA GLY A 161 19.68 -9.91 13.62
C GLY A 161 18.90 -9.11 14.68
N TRP A 162 17.70 -8.66 14.35
CA TRP A 162 16.87 -7.87 15.28
C TRP A 162 16.14 -8.77 16.28
N PRO A 163 15.91 -8.30 17.52
CA PRO A 163 15.06 -9.01 18.47
C PRO A 163 13.64 -9.18 17.91
N SER A 164 12.97 -10.27 18.29
CA SER A 164 11.63 -10.58 17.81
C SER A 164 10.67 -9.40 18.03
N ARG A 165 9.80 -9.12 17.04
CA ARG A 165 8.78 -8.07 17.06
C ARG A 165 9.31 -6.63 17.05
N SER A 166 10.58 -6.43 16.73
CA SER A 166 11.19 -5.10 16.63
C SER A 166 10.94 -4.45 15.27
N ALA A 167 10.86 -5.23 14.18
CA ALA A 167 10.80 -4.69 12.83
C ALA A 167 9.57 -3.80 12.61
N LYS A 168 8.45 -4.11 13.28
CA LYS A 168 7.25 -3.27 13.22
C LYS A 168 7.54 -1.83 13.64
N VAL A 169 8.20 -1.64 14.78
CA VAL A 169 8.43 -0.29 15.33
C VAL A 169 9.38 0.49 14.43
N VAL A 170 10.43 -0.15 13.94
CA VAL A 170 11.37 0.48 13.00
C VAL A 170 10.68 0.81 11.68
N LEU A 171 9.82 -0.06 11.17
CA LEU A 171 9.03 0.19 9.97
C LEU A 171 8.07 1.38 10.16
N GLN A 172 7.41 1.51 11.31
CA GLN A 172 6.55 2.66 11.59
C GLN A 172 7.35 3.97 11.54
N LEU A 173 8.52 4.02 12.16
CA LEU A 173 9.39 5.19 12.12
C LEU A 173 9.87 5.53 10.70
N ALA A 174 10.21 4.51 9.91
CA ALA A 174 10.58 4.65 8.51
C ALA A 174 9.40 5.20 7.67
N LEU A 175 8.20 4.66 7.86
CA LEU A 175 7.00 5.10 7.15
C LEU A 175 6.55 6.51 7.57
N ASP A 176 6.76 6.93 8.82
CA ASP A 176 6.50 8.31 9.24
C ASP A 176 7.42 9.29 8.52
N ARG A 177 8.70 8.95 8.39
CA ARG A 177 9.66 9.78 7.65
C ARG A 177 9.31 9.84 6.16
N LEU A 178 8.89 8.71 5.59
CA LEU A 178 8.40 8.62 4.22
C LEU A 178 7.11 9.42 4.00
N ALA A 179 6.17 9.35 4.93
CA ALA A 179 4.91 10.10 4.88
C ALA A 179 5.16 11.61 4.94
N ARG A 180 6.13 12.07 5.73
CA ARG A 180 6.58 13.48 5.71
C ARG A 180 7.15 13.88 4.36
N HIS A 181 7.98 13.03 3.74
CA HIS A 181 8.54 13.31 2.42
C HIS A 181 7.45 13.44 1.33
N TYR A 182 6.46 12.56 1.33
CA TYR A 182 5.35 12.63 0.37
C TYR A 182 4.26 13.65 0.73
N GLY A 183 4.36 14.32 1.89
CA GLY A 183 3.35 15.27 2.35
C GLY A 183 2.04 14.64 2.82
N PHE A 184 2.05 13.35 3.16
CA PHE A 184 0.86 12.65 3.68
C PHE A 184 0.60 12.90 5.16
N HIS A 185 1.51 13.54 5.87
CA HIS A 185 1.39 13.76 7.31
C HIS A 185 0.19 14.68 7.61
N ALA A 186 -0.90 14.13 8.15
CA ALA A 186 -1.90 14.95 8.84
C ALA A 186 -1.15 15.77 9.88
N ARG A 187 -1.27 17.10 9.88
CA ARG A 187 -0.53 17.97 10.80
C ARG A 187 -0.91 17.62 12.24
N ALA A 188 -0.20 16.65 12.83
CA ALA A 188 -0.31 16.35 14.24
C ALA A 188 0.16 17.62 14.95
N GLU A 189 -0.77 18.28 15.64
CA GLU A 189 -0.47 19.31 16.60
C GLU A 189 0.44 18.70 17.67
N THR A 190 1.75 18.79 17.48
CA THR A 190 2.68 18.20 18.42
C THR A 190 3.76 19.22 18.74
N SER A 191 3.42 20.17 19.61
CA SER A 191 4.39 20.57 20.62
C SER A 191 4.55 19.39 21.57
N ALA A 192 5.50 18.51 21.32
CA ALA A 192 5.92 17.57 22.35
C ALA A 192 6.57 18.41 23.45
N HIS A 193 5.85 18.65 24.56
CA HIS A 193 6.45 19.28 25.72
C HIS A 193 7.59 18.38 26.19
N VAL A 194 8.81 18.89 26.10
CA VAL A 194 9.99 18.21 26.65
C VAL A 194 9.73 18.00 28.13
N ARG A 195 9.53 16.75 28.54
CA ARG A 195 9.42 16.41 29.96
C ARG A 195 10.83 16.52 30.52
N THR A 196 11.04 17.50 31.39
CA THR A 196 12.29 17.61 32.14
C THR A 196 12.32 16.56 33.24
N TRP A 197 13.49 15.98 33.49
CA TRP A 197 13.75 15.12 34.66
C TRP A 197 13.90 15.93 35.94
N LEU A 198 13.96 17.27 35.83
CA LEU A 198 13.99 18.17 36.97
C LEU A 198 12.63 18.15 37.68
N ALA A 199 12.68 18.10 39.00
CA ALA A 199 11.53 18.45 39.82
C ALA A 199 11.10 19.89 39.51
N SER A 200 9.80 20.18 39.65
CA SER A 200 9.20 21.47 39.31
C SER A 200 9.87 22.67 40.01
N ASP A 201 10.60 22.42 41.10
CA ASP A 201 11.24 23.36 41.99
C ASP A 201 12.78 23.37 41.91
N ALA A 202 13.38 22.57 41.03
CA ALA A 202 14.83 22.49 40.93
C ALA A 202 15.43 23.84 40.47
N ARG A 203 16.31 24.42 41.30
CA ARG A 203 17.08 25.64 40.99
C ARG A 203 18.57 25.34 40.99
N PHE A 204 19.26 25.74 39.92
CA PHE A 204 20.72 25.69 39.86
C PHE A 204 21.30 26.99 40.40
N THR A 205 22.16 26.91 41.43
CA THR A 205 22.95 28.03 41.93
C THR A 205 24.35 27.95 41.31
N SER A 206 24.64 28.81 40.35
CA SER A 206 26.01 29.07 39.89
C SER A 206 26.63 30.10 40.84
N GLY A 207 27.72 29.72 41.49
CA GLY A 207 28.52 30.60 42.37
C GLY A 207 29.40 31.57 41.61
#